data_AF-A0AAU4WZ21-F1
#
_entry.id   AF-A0AAU4WZ21-F1
#
_cell.length_a   1.000
_cell.length_b   1.000
_cell.length_c   1.000
_cell.angle_alpha   90.00
_cell.angle_beta   90.00
_cell.angle_gamma   90.00
#
_symmetry.space_group_name_H-M   'P 1'
#
loop_
_entity.id
_entity.type
_entity.pdbx_description
1 polymer ?
#
loop_
_entity_poly.entity_id
_entity_poly.type
_entity_poly.pdbx_seq_one_letter_code
_entity_poly.pdbx_strand_id
1 'polypeptide(L)'
;MRRRAAEDPRLSPADAVRLLNDPADYVRGTAIRNPQLPARVLAGLLHDRDTACEAVTNPAIPVPVLYRILAAAAAAAAAAVAARR
;
A
#
# COMPACT_ATOMS: atom_id res chain seq x y z
N MET A 1 19.51 -13.17 0.76
CA MET A 1 18.40 -14.07 0.36
C MET A 1 17.03 -13.39 0.43
N ARG A 2 16.58 -12.87 1.59
CA ARG A 2 15.23 -12.24 1.73
C ARG A 2 14.92 -11.10 0.75
N ARG A 3 15.90 -10.24 0.45
CA ARG A 3 15.76 -9.18 -0.57
C ARG A 3 15.37 -9.73 -1.95
N ARG A 4 16.13 -10.71 -2.44
CA ARG A 4 15.85 -11.34 -3.74
C ARG A 4 14.50 -12.05 -3.77
N ALA A 5 14.06 -12.61 -2.64
CA ALA A 5 12.73 -13.21 -2.54
C ALA A 5 11.62 -12.16 -2.67
N ALA A 6 11.77 -10.99 -2.06
CA ALA A 6 10.81 -9.89 -2.20
C ALA A 6 10.67 -9.40 -3.65
N GLU A 7 11.77 -9.42 -4.40
CA GLU A 7 11.84 -9.02 -5.80
C GLU A 7 11.37 -10.12 -6.77
N ASP A 8 11.19 -11.37 -6.32
CA ASP A 8 10.78 -12.48 -7.20
C ASP A 8 9.29 -12.30 -7.60
N PRO A 9 8.98 -12.13 -8.90
CA PRO A 9 7.60 -11.99 -9.36
C PRO A 9 6.73 -13.24 -9.13
N ARG A 10 7.35 -14.38 -8.83
CA ARG A 10 6.67 -15.65 -8.51
C ARG A 10 6.47 -15.84 -7.00
N LEU A 11 6.84 -14.86 -6.18
CA LEU A 11 6.63 -14.91 -4.74
C LEU A 11 5.14 -15.11 -4.45
N SER A 12 4.83 -16.12 -3.64
CA SER A 12 3.44 -16.41 -3.31
C SER A 12 2.79 -15.23 -2.56
N PRO A 13 1.45 -15.03 -2.69
CA PRO A 13 0.75 -14.01 -1.91
C PRO A 13 0.97 -14.13 -0.40
N ALA A 14 1.03 -15.35 0.13
CA ALA A 14 1.24 -15.61 1.55
C ALA A 14 2.65 -15.19 2.02
N ASP A 15 3.67 -15.45 1.20
CA ASP A 15 5.04 -15.03 1.50
C ASP A 15 5.21 -13.52 1.37
N ALA A 16 4.57 -12.90 0.36
CA ALA A 16 4.54 -11.45 0.23
C ALA A 16 3.94 -10.80 1.49
N VAL A 17 2.84 -11.34 2.02
CA VAL A 17 2.24 -10.88 3.27
C VAL A 17 3.18 -11.07 4.47
N ARG A 18 3.91 -12.20 4.56
CA ARG A 18 4.91 -12.40 5.63
C ARG A 18 6.02 -11.35 5.58
N LEU A 19 6.47 -10.97 4.39
CA LEU A 19 7.53 -9.97 4.21
C LEU A 19 7.10 -8.54 4.56
N LEU A 20 5.80 -8.26 4.71
CA LEU A 20 5.32 -6.98 5.24
C LEU A 20 5.78 -6.72 6.68
N ASN A 21 6.17 -7.76 7.42
CA ASN A 21 6.70 -7.65 8.78
C ASN A 21 8.24 -7.79 8.83
N ASP A 22 8.93 -7.68 7.69
CA ASP A 22 10.38 -7.80 7.66
C ASP A 22 11.05 -6.64 8.41
N PRO A 23 12.09 -6.89 9.22
CA PRO A 23 12.78 -5.82 9.94
C PRO A 23 13.47 -4.82 9.01
N ALA A 24 13.79 -5.19 7.77
CA ALA A 24 14.40 -4.30 6.79
C ALA A 24 13.35 -3.54 6.00
N ASP A 25 13.37 -2.21 6.10
CA ASP A 25 12.43 -1.29 5.44
C ASP A 25 12.35 -1.51 3.93
N TYR A 26 13.50 -1.74 3.29
CA TYR A 26 13.55 -2.04 1.85
C TYR A 26 12.79 -3.31 1.49
N VAL A 27 12.84 -4.34 2.33
CA VAL A 27 12.13 -5.60 2.09
C VAL A 27 10.62 -5.40 2.26
N ARG A 28 10.19 -4.67 3.30
CA ARG A 28 8.78 -4.30 3.48
C ARG A 28 8.26 -3.51 2.30
N GLY A 29 9.03 -2.52 1.84
CA GLY A 29 8.61 -1.67 0.73
C GLY A 29 8.47 -2.41 -0.60
N THR A 30 9.39 -3.33 -0.87
CA THR A 30 9.26 -4.23 -2.03
C THR A 30 8.04 -5.15 -1.89
N ALA A 31 7.79 -5.69 -0.70
CA ALA A 31 6.60 -6.51 -0.45
C ALA A 31 5.30 -5.70 -0.62
N ILE A 32 5.26 -4.46 -0.15
CA ILE A 32 4.11 -3.54 -0.31
C ILE A 32 3.78 -3.30 -1.79
N ARG A 33 4.77 -3.31 -2.68
CA ARG A 33 4.57 -3.13 -4.14
C ARG A 33 4.31 -4.43 -4.90
N ASN A 34 4.21 -5.57 -4.23
CA ASN A 34 3.97 -6.83 -4.91
C ASN A 34 2.54 -6.86 -5.51
N PRO A 35 2.38 -7.10 -6.83
CA PRO A 35 1.07 -7.12 -7.49
C PRO A 35 0.15 -8.26 -7.03
N GLN A 36 0.70 -9.28 -6.36
CA GLN A 36 -0.04 -10.44 -5.87
C GLN A 36 -0.56 -10.25 -4.43
N LEU A 37 -0.38 -9.07 -3.82
CA LEU A 37 -0.92 -8.82 -2.49
C LEU A 37 -2.46 -8.92 -2.50
N PRO A 38 -3.07 -9.64 -1.54
CA PRO A 38 -4.51 -9.72 -1.44
C PRO A 38 -5.13 -8.34 -1.22
N ALA A 39 -6.27 -8.08 -1.89
CA ALA A 39 -6.96 -6.78 -1.82
C ALA A 39 -7.28 -6.33 -0.39
N ARG A 40 -7.63 -7.26 0.51
CA ARG A 40 -7.89 -6.97 1.93
C ARG A 40 -6.64 -6.45 2.66
N VAL A 41 -5.47 -7.00 2.34
CA VAL A 41 -4.19 -6.56 2.92
C VAL A 41 -3.83 -5.18 2.39
N LEU A 42 -3.96 -4.96 1.09
CA LEU A 42 -3.76 -3.65 0.47
C LEU A 42 -4.68 -2.58 1.05
N ALA A 43 -5.96 -2.89 1.29
CA ALA A 43 -6.89 -1.98 1.94
C ALA A 43 -6.43 -1.59 3.35
N GLY A 44 -5.91 -2.55 4.14
CA GLY A 44 -5.31 -2.27 5.44
C GLY A 44 -4.11 -1.33 5.34
N LEU A 45 -3.19 -1.61 4.41
CA LEU A 45 -2.00 -0.78 4.17
C LEU A 45 -2.36 0.65 3.70
N LEU A 46 -3.45 0.81 2.95
CA LEU A 46 -3.96 2.12 2.52
C LEU A 46 -4.63 2.91 3.64
N HIS A 47 -5.03 2.25 4.74
CA HIS A 47 -5.64 2.90 5.91
C HIS A 47 -4.62 3.24 7.00
N ASP A 48 -3.43 2.64 6.95
CA ASP A 48 -2.33 2.95 7.84
C ASP A 48 -1.53 4.14 7.29
N ARG A 49 -1.33 5.17 8.14
CA ARG A 49 -0.65 6.41 7.77
C ARG A 49 0.79 6.18 7.32
N ASP A 50 1.48 5.22 7.91
CA ASP A 50 2.90 5.02 7.66
C ASP A 50 3.13 4.20 6.38
N THR A 51 2.15 3.39 5.97
CA THR A 51 2.25 2.57 4.75
C THR A 51 1.44 3.10 3.57
N ALA A 52 0.46 3.98 3.78
CA ALA A 52 -0.46 4.42 2.73
C ALA A 52 0.25 5.05 1.52
N CYS A 53 1.27 5.88 1.76
CA CYS A 53 2.05 6.53 0.70
C CYS A 53 2.78 5.52 -0.18
N GLU A 54 3.23 4.39 0.37
CA GLU A 54 3.89 3.35 -0.42
C GLU A 54 2.86 2.42 -1.06
N ALA A 55 1.82 2.04 -0.33
CA ALA A 55 0.76 1.15 -0.78
C ALA A 55 0.01 1.70 -1.99
N VAL A 56 -0.24 3.02 -2.06
CA VAL A 56 -0.93 3.66 -3.19
C VAL A 56 -0.18 3.51 -4.52
N THR A 57 1.12 3.21 -4.48
CA THR A 57 1.95 2.94 -5.67
C THR A 57 1.91 1.49 -6.13
N ASN A 58 1.18 0.62 -5.43
CA ASN A 58 1.11 -0.79 -5.79
C ASN A 58 0.37 -0.98 -7.14
N PRO A 59 0.97 -1.70 -8.10
CA PRO A 59 0.39 -1.93 -9.43
C PRO A 59 -0.92 -2.74 -9.45
N ALA A 60 -1.25 -3.45 -8.37
CA ALA A 60 -2.51 -4.15 -8.20
C ALA A 60 -3.69 -3.20 -7.94
N ILE A 61 -3.44 -1.92 -7.62
CA ILE A 61 -4.50 -0.94 -7.42
C ILE A 61 -4.96 -0.40 -8.78
N PRO A 62 -6.23 -0.63 -9.18
CA PRO A 62 -6.73 -0.11 -10.43
C PRO A 62 -6.79 1.42 -10.43
N VAL A 63 -6.50 2.04 -11.58
CA VAL A 63 -6.54 3.51 -11.76
C VAL A 63 -7.85 4.16 -11.27
N PRO A 64 -9.05 3.60 -11.52
CA PRO A 64 -10.28 4.16 -10.97
C PRO A 64 -10.32 4.22 -9.43
N VAL A 65 -9.65 3.29 -8.75
CA VAL A 65 -9.53 3.30 -7.28
C VAL A 65 -8.60 4.42 -6.82
N LEU A 66 -7.50 4.69 -7.55
CA LEU A 66 -6.62 5.82 -7.26
C LEU A 66 -7.37 7.16 -7.34
N TYR A 67 -8.21 7.34 -8.35
CA TYR A 67 -9.05 8.55 -8.45
C TYR A 67 -10.04 8.69 -7.29
N ARG A 68 -10.61 7.58 -6.81
CA ARG A 68 -11.48 7.61 -5.62
C ARG A 68 -10.73 7.99 -4.35
N ILE A 69 -9.52 7.47 -4.17
CA ILE A 69 -8.65 7.84 -3.04
C ILE A 69 -8.33 9.33 -3.08
N LEU A 70 -7.96 9.86 -4.26
CA LEU A 70 -7.68 11.28 -4.43
C LEU A 70 -8.90 12.16 -4.13
N ALA A 71 -10.07 11.78 -4.62
CA ALA A 71 -11.32 12.50 -4.36
C ALA A 71 -11.67 12.50 -2.86
N ALA A 72 -11.52 11.36 -2.18
CA ALA A 72 -11.75 11.25 -0.74
C ALA A 72 -10.77 12.11 0.07
N ALA A 73 -9.49 12.12 -0.30
CA ALA A 73 -8.48 12.96 0.34
C ALA A 73 -8.77 14.45 0.17
N ALA A 74 -9.19 14.88 -1.02
CA ALA A 74 -9.58 16.26 -1.29
C ALA A 74 -10.79 16.69 -0.45
N ALA A 75 -11.81 15.84 -0.34
CA ALA A 75 -12.99 16.08 0.49
C ALA A 75 -12.62 16.20 1.98
N ALA A 76 -11.76 15.30 2.48
CA ALA A 76 -11.28 15.35 3.86
C ALA A 76 -10.49 16.63 4.15
N ALA A 77 -9.62 17.06 3.23
CA ALA A 77 -8.87 18.31 3.35
C ALA A 77 -9.80 19.53 3.38
N ALA A 78 -10.82 19.58 2.52
CA ALA A 78 -11.81 20.65 2.51
C ALA A 78 -12.59 20.72 3.84
N ALA A 79 -13.01 19.58 4.37
CA ALA A 79 -13.68 19.50 5.67
C ALA A 79 -12.78 20.00 6.82
N ALA A 80 -11.49 19.62 6.81
CA ALA A 80 -10.54 20.08 7.81
C ALA A 80 -10.31 21.60 7.76
N VAL A 81 -10.32 22.21 6.57
CA VAL A 81 -10.22 23.67 6.42
C VAL A 81 -11.49 24.35 6.93
N ALA A 82 -12.67 23.79 6.65
CA ALA A 82 -13.94 24.33 7.13
C ALA A 82 -14.04 24.28 8.67
N ALA A 83 -13.57 23.21 9.31
CA ALA A 83 -13.57 23.06 10.76
C ALA A 83 -12.61 24.02 11.51
N ARG A 84 -11.70 24.69 10.79
CA ARG A 84 -10.77 25.69 11.34
C ARG A 84 -11.28 27.14 11.20
N ARG A 85 -12.47 27.32 10.62
CA ARG A 85 -13.13 28.62 10.44
C ARG A 85 -14.26 28.76 11.44
#